data_AF-A0A389MJD4-F1
#
_entry.id   AF-A0A389MJD4-F1
#
_cell.length_a   1.000
_cell.length_b   1.000
_cell.length_c   1.000
_cell.angle_alpha   90.00
_cell.angle_beta   90.00
_cell.angle_gamma   90.00
#
_symmetry.space_group_name_H-M   'P 1'
#
loop_
_entity.id
_entity.type
_entity.pdbx_description
1 polymer ?
#
loop_
_entity_poly.entity_id
_entity_poly.type
_entity_poly.pdbx_seq_one_letter_code
_entity_poly.pdbx_strand_id
1 'polypeptide(L)' 'MNQYVKRTQRDYSLSFKLAVVEQVEKGEMTYRQAQDRYGIQGSHTVINWLRK' A
#
# COMPACT_ATOMS: atom_id res chain seq x y z
N MET A 1 -13.90 -7.36 -18.18
CA MET A 1 -14.52 -7.12 -16.86
C MET A 1 -13.42 -6.66 -15.90
N ASN A 2 -13.19 -5.35 -15.79
CA ASN A 2 -12.26 -4.82 -14.79
C ASN A 2 -12.98 -4.81 -13.45
N GLN A 3 -12.80 -5.89 -12.68
CA GLN A 3 -13.26 -5.99 -11.30
C GLN A 3 -12.51 -4.94 -10.49
N TYR A 4 -13.10 -3.75 -10.32
CA TYR A 4 -12.63 -2.77 -9.36
C TYR A 4 -12.90 -3.34 -7.97
N VAL A 5 -11.99 -4.20 -7.48
CA VAL A 5 -12.07 -4.79 -6.15
C VAL A 5 -11.81 -3.65 -5.17
N LYS A 6 -12.88 -3.15 -4.57
CA LYS A 6 -12.84 -2.11 -3.55
C LYS A 6 -12.13 -2.68 -2.31
N ARG A 7 -10.80 -2.58 -2.24
CA ARG A 7 -10.01 -3.03 -1.09
C ARG A 7 -10.20 -2.05 0.05
N THR A 8 -11.07 -2.40 0.98
CA THR A 8 -11.28 -1.57 2.17
C THR A 8 -10.11 -1.72 3.13
N GLN A 9 -9.89 -0.70 3.97
CA GLN A 9 -8.76 -0.61 4.90
C GLN A 9 -8.62 -1.81 5.86
N ARG A 10 -9.70 -2.60 6.03
CA ARG A 10 -9.79 -3.82 6.85
C ARG A 10 -9.14 -5.05 6.23
N ASP A 11 -8.80 -5.02 4.94
CA ASP A 11 -8.28 -6.19 4.20
C ASP A 11 -6.74 -6.20 4.09
N TYR A 12 -6.06 -5.19 4.63
CA TYR A 12 -4.59 -5.17 4.65
C TYR A 12 -4.07 -5.88 5.90
N SER A 13 -3.62 -7.12 5.71
CA SER A 13 -2.93 -7.88 6.76
C SER A 13 -1.69 -7.11 7.25
N LEU A 14 -1.28 -7.37 8.50
CA LEU A 14 -0.07 -6.77 9.04
C LEU A 14 1.17 -7.10 8.20
N SER A 15 1.28 -8.36 7.76
CA SER A 15 2.35 -8.82 6.87
C SER A 15 2.41 -8.03 5.57
N PHE A 16 1.26 -7.72 4.98
CA PHE A 16 1.18 -6.92 3.76
C PHE A 16 1.68 -5.48 4.00
N LYS A 17 1.25 -4.85 5.10
CA LYS A 17 1.70 -3.49 5.45
C LYS A 17 3.21 -3.43 5.66
N LEU A 18 3.76 -4.39 6.40
CA LEU A 18 5.20 -4.48 6.65
C LEU A 18 5.99 -4.68 5.35
N ALA A 19 5.54 -5.56 4.45
CA ALA A 19 6.19 -5.77 3.17
C ALA A 19 6.18 -4.51 2.28
N VAL A 20 5.10 -3.72 2.32
CA VAL A 20 5.01 -2.45 1.57
C VAL A 20 5.94 -1.40 2.19
N VAL A 21 5.96 -1.27 3.53
CA VAL A 21 6.84 -0.34 4.23
C VAL A 21 8.31 -0.67 3.96
N GLU A 22 8.70 -1.94 4.08
CA GLU A 22 10.07 -2.38 3.85
C GLU A 22 10.58 -2.04 2.43
N GLN A 23 9.77 -2.29 1.39
CA GLN A 23 10.13 -1.95 0.01
C GLN A 23 10.26 -0.44 -0.21
N VAL A 24 9.46 0.36 0.49
CA VAL A 24 9.54 1.83 0.41
C VAL A 24 10.75 2.36 1.16
N GLU A 25 11.06 1.83 2.34
CA GLU A 25 12.23 2.20 3.14
C GLU A 25 13.56 1.81 2.48
N LYS A 26 13.58 0.66 1.80
CA LYS A 26 14.72 0.24 0.96
C LYS A 26 14.91 1.10 -0.29
N GLY A 27 13.95 1.96 -0.63
CA GLY A 27 13.96 2.77 -1.85
C GLY A 27 13.65 1.99 -3.13
N GLU A 28 13.14 0.76 -3.01
CA GLU A 28 12.75 -0.08 -4.17
C GLU A 28 11.51 0.48 -4.86
N MET A 29 10.64 1.18 -4.12
CA MET A 29 9.50 1.88 -4.69
C MET A 29 9.09 3.09 -3.87
N THR A 30 8.46 4.06 -4.52
CA THR A 30 7.80 5.19 -3.86
C THR A 30 6.41 4.82 -3.37
N TYR A 31 5.88 5.58 -2.41
CA TYR A 31 4.51 5.39 -1.93
C TYR A 31 3.44 5.51 -3.03
N ARG A 32 3.70 6.28 -4.10
CA ARG A 32 2.81 6.38 -5.29
C ARG A 32 2.87 5.10 -6.11
N GLN A 33 4.07 4.55 -6.33
CA GLN A 33 4.22 3.28 -7.03
C GLN A 33 3.62 2.12 -6.24
N ALA A 34 3.77 2.12 -4.91
CA ALA A 34 3.09 1.15 -4.04
C ALA A 34 1.57 1.25 -4.18
N GLN A 35 1.03 2.47 -4.27
CA GLN A 35 -0.40 2.69 -4.48
C GLN A 35 -0.89 2.03 -5.77
N ASP A 36 -0.24 2.33 -6.89
CA ASP A 36 -0.66 1.81 -8.20
C ASP A 36 -0.42 0.29 -8.31
N ARG A 37 0.72 -0.20 -7.81
CA ARG A 37 1.11 -1.61 -7.88
C ARG A 37 0.19 -2.51 -7.06
N TYR A 38 -0.20 -2.05 -5.87
CA TYR A 38 -1.02 -2.84 -4.95
C TYR A 38 -2.51 -2.47 -4.97
N GLY A 39 -2.91 -1.51 -5.80
CA GLY A 39 -4.29 -1.04 -5.89
C GLY A 39 -4.79 -0.39 -4.61
N ILE A 40 -3.91 0.32 -3.90
CA ILE A 40 -4.26 1.00 -2.65
C ILE A 40 -5.09 2.23 -3.00
N GLN A 41 -6.19 2.43 -2.29
CA GLN A 41 -7.18 3.45 -2.66
C GLN A 41 -6.69 4.89 -2.51
N GLY A 42 -5.58 5.13 -1.79
CA GLY A 42 -5.01 6.47 -1.66
C GLY A 42 -3.59 6.46 -1.10
N SER A 43 -2.76 7.39 -1.62
CA SER A 43 -1.36 7.58 -1.22
C SER A 43 -1.20 7.88 0.27
N HIS A 44 -2.17 8.56 0.87
CA HIS A 44 -2.19 8.82 2.32
C HIS A 44 -2.21 7.53 3.14
N THR A 45 -2.74 6.42 2.61
CA THR A 45 -2.82 5.15 3.34
C THR A 45 -1.43 4.56 3.52
N VAL A 46 -0.59 4.62 2.48
CA VAL A 46 0.80 4.19 2.54
C VAL A 46 1.60 5.13 3.45
N ILE A 47 1.38 6.44 3.37
CA ILE A 47 2.03 7.43 4.26
C ILE A 47 1.67 7.16 5.73
N ASN A 48 0.42 6.80 6.03
CA ASN A 48 0.00 6.46 7.39
C ASN A 48 0.64 5.16 7.90
N TRP A 49 1.05 4.25 7.02
CA TRP A 49 1.82 3.05 7.40
C TRP A 49 3.29 3.37 7.67
N LEU A 50 3.86 4.34 6.95
CA LEU A 50 5.24 4.80 7.17
C LEU A 50 5.40 5.68 8.42
N ARG A 51 4.33 6.33 8.87
CA ARG A 51 4.33 7.21 10.05
C ARG A 51 4.01 6.49 11.37
N LYS A 52 3.64 5.23 11.31
CA LYS A 52 3.29 4.40 12.47
C LYS A 52 4.42 3.44 12.76
#